data_AF-A0A6J5UUS3-F1
#
_entry.id   AF-A0A6J5UUS3-F1
#
_cell.length_a   1.000
_cell.length_b   1.000
_cell.length_c   1.000
_cell.angle_alpha   90.00
_cell.angle_beta   90.00
_cell.angle_gamma   90.00
#
_symmetry.space_group_name_H-M   'P 1'
#
loop_
_entity.id
_entity.type
_entity.pdbx_description
1 polymer ?
#
loop_
_entity_poly.entity_id
_entity_poly.type
_entity_poly.pdbx_seq_one_letter_code
_entity_poly.pdbx_strand_id
1 'polypeptide(L)'
;MSTIQRRRNRVVCIQDENGVWSSGEHNVRTTFDRYFRNLFTTNGPREMRNVVECVNPVISNAMNTDFLRPIAPQEIKDVVFEMGALKALEV
;
A
#
# COMPACT_ATOMS: atom_id res chain seq x y z
N MET A 1 -26.77 23.64 36.69
CA MET A 1 -26.41 22.46 35.87
C MET A 1 -26.66 22.80 34.42
N SER A 2 -25.64 23.25 33.70
CA SER A 2 -25.76 23.67 32.30
C SER A 2 -25.39 22.50 31.40
N THR A 3 -26.38 21.84 30.80
CA THR A 3 -26.18 20.78 29.82
C THR A 3 -25.73 21.39 28.50
N ILE A 4 -24.41 21.45 28.27
CA ILE A 4 -23.85 21.69 26.94
C ILE A 4 -24.19 20.46 26.09
N GLN A 5 -25.30 20.53 25.34
CA GLN A 5 -25.57 19.55 24.29
C GLN A 5 -24.49 19.69 23.22
N ARG A 6 -23.58 18.70 23.15
CA ARG A 6 -22.68 18.52 22.01
C ARG A 6 -23.54 18.41 20.75
N ARG A 7 -23.59 19.46 19.93
CA ARG A 7 -24.21 19.40 18.61
C ARG A 7 -23.54 18.26 17.85
N ARG A 8 -24.29 17.21 17.53
CA ARG A 8 -23.79 16.12 16.68
C ARG A 8 -23.71 16.67 15.26
N ASN A 9 -22.51 16.85 14.73
CA ASN A 9 -22.33 17.21 13.33
C ASN A 9 -22.90 16.08 12.47
N ARG A 10 -24.06 16.32 11.86
CA ARG A 10 -24.72 15.38 10.95
C ARG A 10 -24.61 15.92 9.54
N VAL A 11 -24.04 15.12 8.64
CA VAL A 11 -24.06 15.39 7.22
C VAL A 11 -25.48 15.10 6.72
N VAL A 12 -26.21 16.14 6.30
CA VAL A 12 -27.60 16.04 5.81
C VAL A 12 -27.64 15.75 4.32
N CYS A 13 -26.73 16.35 3.58
CA CYS A 13 -26.56 16.17 2.15
C CYS A 13 -25.07 16.20 1.78
N ILE A 14 -24.73 15.58 0.65
CA ILE A 14 -23.40 15.58 0.07
C ILE A 14 -23.51 15.73 -1.45
N GLN A 15 -22.59 16.47 -2.04
CA GLN A 15 -22.46 16.58 -3.50
C GLN A 15 -21.42 15.57 -3.99
N ASP A 16 -21.75 14.83 -5.04
CA ASP A 16 -20.81 13.90 -5.67
C ASP A 16 -19.91 14.57 -6.72
N GLU A 17 -19.00 13.79 -7.30
CA GLU A 17 -18.04 14.21 -8.32
C GLU A 17 -18.68 14.73 -9.63
N ASN A 18 -19.94 14.39 -9.88
CA ASN A 18 -20.70 14.87 -11.04
C ASN A 18 -21.53 16.12 -10.72
N GLY A 19 -21.37 16.67 -9.50
CA GLY A 19 -22.11 17.84 -9.03
C GLY A 19 -23.53 17.53 -8.54
N VAL A 20 -23.90 16.26 -8.39
CA VAL A 20 -25.26 15.86 -7.97
C VAL A 20 -25.35 15.85 -6.45
N TRP A 21 -26.34 16.56 -5.91
CA TRP A 21 -26.63 16.56 -4.48
C TRP A 21 -27.47 15.33 -4.10
N SER A 22 -26.99 14.58 -3.12
CA SER A 22 -27.71 13.45 -2.54
C SER A 22 -27.95 13.67 -1.05
N SER A 23 -29.15 13.31 -0.60
CA SER A 23 -29.56 13.39 0.80
C SER A 23 -29.97 12.02 1.32
N GLY A 24 -29.87 11.86 2.64
CA GLY A 24 -30.19 10.60 3.30
C GLY A 24 -28.94 9.78 3.63
N GLU A 25 -28.97 9.13 4.78
CA GLU A 25 -27.82 8.47 5.39
C GLU A 25 -27.19 7.39 4.50
N HIS A 26 -28.03 6.60 3.82
CA HIS A 26 -27.56 5.59 2.89
C HIS A 26 -26.80 6.19 1.70
N ASN A 27 -27.37 7.20 1.04
CA ASN A 27 -26.77 7.84 -0.13
C ASN A 27 -25.47 8.57 0.22
N VAL A 28 -25.44 9.26 1.37
CA VAL A 28 -24.23 9.91 1.88
C VAL A 28 -23.12 8.88 2.12
N ARG A 29 -23.44 7.77 2.80
CA ARG A 29 -22.48 6.69 3.04
C ARG A 29 -21.94 6.08 1.76
N THR A 30 -22.82 5.77 0.81
CA THR A 30 -22.43 5.20 -0.49
C THR A 30 -21.53 6.15 -1.28
N THR A 31 -21.82 7.46 -1.24
CA THR A 31 -20.99 8.48 -1.90
C THR A 31 -19.59 8.55 -1.28
N PHE A 32 -19.50 8.52 0.05
CA PHE A 32 -18.20 8.47 0.75
C PHE A 32 -17.41 7.20 0.43
N ASP A 33 -18.05 6.03 0.48
CA ASP A 33 -17.42 4.75 0.20
C ASP A 33 -16.88 4.71 -1.24
N ARG A 34 -17.69 5.12 -2.22
CA ARG A 34 -17.26 5.22 -3.62
C ARG A 34 -16.09 6.19 -3.79
N TYR A 35 -16.20 7.40 -3.23
CA TYR A 35 -15.16 8.42 -3.36
C TYR A 35 -13.83 7.96 -2.80
N PHE A 36 -13.81 7.46 -1.56
CA PHE A 36 -12.56 7.04 -0.93
C PHE A 36 -12.02 5.74 -1.52
N ARG A 37 -12.89 4.81 -1.94
CA ARG A 37 -12.45 3.63 -2.69
C ARG A 37 -11.73 4.06 -3.96
N ASN A 38 -12.29 5.00 -4.73
CA ASN A 38 -11.64 5.49 -5.95
C ASN A 38 -10.35 6.26 -5.65
N LEU A 39 -10.34 7.12 -4.62
CA LEU A 39 -9.15 7.89 -4.22
C LEU A 39 -7.98 7.01 -3.81
N PHE A 40 -8.26 5.92 -3.09
CA PHE A 40 -7.23 4.99 -2.60
C PHE A 40 -7.03 3.77 -3.51
N THR A 41 -7.75 3.66 -4.61
CA THR A 41 -7.47 2.67 -5.65
C THR A 41 -6.56 3.29 -6.69
N THR A 42 -5.45 2.61 -6.99
CA THR A 42 -4.60 2.98 -8.12
C THR A 42 -5.37 2.78 -9.42
N ASN A 43 -5.51 3.85 -10.22
CA ASN A 43 -6.19 3.86 -11.54
C ASN A 43 -5.40 3.10 -12.63
N GLY A 44 -5.13 1.82 -12.41
CA GLY A 44 -4.45 0.97 -13.39
C GLY A 44 -2.92 1.18 -13.45
N PRO A 45 -2.25 0.58 -14.45
CA PRO A 45 -0.82 0.71 -14.62
C PRO A 45 -0.50 2.18 -14.86
N ARG A 46 0.13 2.83 -13.89
CA ARG A 46 0.82 4.09 -14.17
C ARG A 46 1.94 3.71 -15.13
N GLU A 47 2.03 4.38 -16.27
CA GLU A 47 3.19 4.30 -17.18
C GLU A 47 4.43 4.84 -16.43
N MET A 48 4.95 4.03 -15.51
CA MET A 48 6.12 4.35 -14.69
C MET A 48 7.42 4.07 -15.44
N ARG A 49 7.32 3.53 -16.66
CA ARG A 49 8.47 3.17 -17.49
C ARG A 49 9.44 4.34 -17.65
N ASN A 50 8.93 5.53 -17.97
CA ASN A 50 9.75 6.74 -18.11
C ASN A 50 10.47 7.13 -16.82
N VAL A 51 9.85 6.90 -15.65
CA VAL A 51 10.46 7.22 -14.35
C VAL A 51 11.54 6.20 -14.00
N VAL A 52 11.28 4.92 -14.26
CA VAL A 52 12.22 3.83 -13.99
C VAL A 52 13.44 3.90 -14.93
N GLU A 53 13.24 4.31 -16.19
CA GLU A 53 14.32 4.52 -17.15
C GLU A 53 15.27 5.67 -16.76
N CYS A 54 14.81 6.64 -15.98
CA CYS A 54 15.66 7.71 -15.42
C CYS A 54 16.52 7.25 -14.23
N VAL A 55 16.28 6.05 -13.69
CA VAL A 55 17.04 5.50 -12.57
C VAL A 55 18.15 4.60 -13.12
N ASN A 56 19.39 4.92 -12.78
CA ASN A 56 20.52 4.07 -13.13
C ASN A 56 20.38 2.71 -12.42
N PRO A 57 20.34 1.59 -13.15
CA PRO A 57 20.24 0.27 -12.55
C PRO A 57 21.53 -0.06 -11.79
N VAL A 58 21.39 -0.36 -10.49
CA VAL A 58 22.50 -0.81 -9.64
C VAL A 58 22.70 -2.32 -9.74
N ILE A 59 21.62 -3.05 -10.03
CA ILE A 59 21.63 -4.49 -10.19
C ILE A 59 21.76 -4.81 -11.67
N SER A 60 22.86 -5.48 -12.04
CA SER A 60 23.03 -5.98 -13.40
C SER A 60 22.09 -7.14 -13.70
N ASN A 61 21.82 -7.41 -14.99
CA ASN A 61 21.01 -8.56 -15.39
C ASN A 61 21.57 -9.88 -14.85
N ALA A 62 22.90 -10.04 -14.83
CA ALA A 62 23.56 -11.22 -14.28
C ALA A 62 23.31 -11.38 -12.77
N MET A 63 23.42 -10.30 -12.00
CA MET A 63 23.09 -10.30 -10.57
C MET A 63 21.63 -10.64 -10.33
N ASN A 64 20.72 -10.08 -11.15
CA ASN A 64 19.29 -10.38 -11.03
C ASN A 64 18.99 -11.85 -11.34
N THR A 65 19.63 -12.44 -12.35
CA THR A 65 19.55 -13.88 -12.63
C THR A 65 20.05 -14.71 -11.45
N ASP A 66 21.14 -14.30 -10.81
CA ASP A 66 21.68 -14.96 -9.64
C ASP A 66 20.73 -14.85 -8.43
N PHE A 67 20.13 -13.68 -8.18
CA PHE A 67 19.16 -13.50 -7.08
C PHE A 67 17.85 -14.26 -7.27
N LEU A 68 17.45 -14.53 -8.52
CA LEU A 68 16.22 -15.25 -8.84
C LEU A 68 16.40 -16.78 -8.89
N ARG A 69 17.64 -17.29 -8.79
CA ARG A 69 17.88 -18.72 -8.84
C ARG A 69 17.48 -19.41 -7.53
N PRO A 70 17.14 -20.71 -7.57
CA PRO A 70 16.90 -21.47 -6.35
C PRO A 70 18.11 -21.44 -5.41
N ILE A 71 17.84 -21.32 -4.11
CA ILE A 71 18.87 -21.35 -3.06
C ILE A 71 19.56 -22.71 -3.06
N ALA A 72 20.88 -22.72 -3.14
CA ALA A 72 21.67 -23.95 -3.06
C ALA A 72 21.93 -24.35 -1.60
N PRO A 73 21.97 -25.66 -1.27
CA PRO A 73 22.31 -26.12 0.07
C PRO A 73 23.66 -25.61 0.59
N GLN A 74 24.61 -25.41 -0.32
CA GLN A 74 25.94 -24.88 0.01
C GLN A 74 25.86 -23.43 0.49
N GLU A 75 25.02 -22.60 -0.13
CA GLU A 75 24.82 -21.21 0.31
C GLU A 75 24.21 -21.14 1.70
N ILE A 76 23.24 -22.01 2.01
CA ILE A 76 22.67 -22.12 3.36
C ILE A 76 23.78 -22.45 4.36
N LYS A 77 24.63 -23.43 4.02
CA LYS A 77 25.75 -23.82 4.87
C LYS A 77 26.68 -22.65 5.10
N ASP A 78 27.15 -22.00 4.04
CA ASP A 78 28.11 -20.89 4.12
C ASP A 78 27.55 -19.71 4.92
N VAL A 79 26.28 -19.34 4.70
CA VAL A 79 25.60 -18.29 5.45
C VAL A 79 25.44 -18.65 6.92
N VAL A 80 25.10 -19.90 7.26
CA VAL A 80 25.03 -20.35 8.67
C VAL A 80 26.39 -20.29 9.38
N PHE A 81 27.48 -20.54 8.67
CA PHE A 81 28.83 -20.39 9.21
C PHE A 81 29.27 -18.92 9.30
N GLU A 82 28.94 -18.08 8.32
CA GLU A 82 29.23 -16.64 8.31
C GLU A 82 28.44 -15.86 9.36
N MET A 83 27.17 -16.21 9.61
CA MET A 83 26.34 -15.56 10.63
C MET A 83 26.88 -15.74 12.07
N GLY A 84 27.87 -16.62 12.28
CA GLY A 84 28.57 -16.74 13.57
C GLY A 84 27.62 -17.02 14.74
N ALA A 85 27.71 -16.21 15.80
CA ALA A 85 26.88 -16.34 17.00
C ALA A 85 25.45 -15.75 16.86
N LEU A 86 25.07 -15.23 15.68
CA LEU A 86 23.73 -14.72 15.39
C LEU A 86 22.80 -15.79 14.80
N LYS A 87 23.30 -16.99 14.52
CA LYS A 87 22.44 -18.15 14.25
C LYS A 87 21.62 -18.45 15.51
N ALA A 88 20.31 -18.66 15.33
CA ALA A 88 19.37 -18.90 16.43
C ALA A 88 19.93 -19.92 17.43
N LEU A 89 19.75 -19.66 18.73
CA LEU A 89 20.09 -20.62 19.78
C LEU A 89 19.55 -22.00 19.39
N GLU A 90 20.44 -23.00 19.35
CA GLU A 90 20.02 -24.40 19.40
C GLU A 90 19.15 -24.57 20.64
N VAL A 91 17.86 -24.78 20.42
CA VAL A 91 16.91 -25.28 21.42
C VAL A 91 16.72 -26.77 21.16
#